data_AF-A0A357LDA1-F1
#
_entry.id   AF-A0A357LDA1-F1
#
_cell.length_a   1.000
_cell.length_b   1.000
_cell.length_c   1.000
_cell.angle_alpha   90.00
_cell.angle_beta   90.00
_cell.angle_gamma   90.00
#
_symmetry.space_group_name_H-M   'P 1'
#
loop_
_entity.id
_entity.type
_entity.pdbx_description
1 polymer ?
#
loop_
_entity_poly.entity_id
_entity_poly.type
_entity_poly.pdbx_seq_one_letter_code
_entity_poly.pdbx_strand_id
1 'polypeptide(L)'
;MTERIVSIEIIGSERSPVAIIDNFSADPQALVATAVGADFQMRGEFYPGPRAPAPRSYFEEAAKVLTPIAIRVFGGTTSLQLDRALYSIATTRPDDLSLAQRIPHIDDVRKSAFAVVHYLGKAEFGGTAFYRHRSTGYETVGEARHARYLAALKADFMRLGEPPAAYIAGDTPVFERIFAASARFNRAVIYHSSLLHCAELPNDIPLPTDAAEGRLTIASFLTIK
;
A
#
# COMPACT_ATOMS: atom_id res chain seq x y z
N MET A 1 -19.04 -17.92 8.11
CA MET A 1 -18.29 -16.72 7.68
C MET A 1 -17.54 -16.20 8.88
N THR A 2 -16.23 -15.93 8.75
CA THR A 2 -15.44 -15.35 9.83
C THR A 2 -15.88 -13.91 10.06
N GLU A 3 -16.01 -13.49 11.31
CA GLU A 3 -16.41 -12.12 11.66
C GLU A 3 -15.36 -11.09 11.19
N ARG A 4 -15.82 -9.99 10.59
CA ARG A 4 -14.94 -8.90 10.16
C ARG A 4 -14.51 -8.07 11.37
N ILE A 5 -13.20 -7.89 11.53
CA ILE A 5 -12.62 -7.14 12.65
C ILE A 5 -11.98 -5.87 12.10
N VAL A 6 -12.36 -4.71 12.65
CA VAL A 6 -11.80 -3.41 12.27
C VAL A 6 -11.04 -2.83 13.45
N SER A 7 -9.78 -2.48 13.21
CA SER A 7 -8.93 -1.75 14.16
C SER A 7 -8.42 -0.47 13.51
N ILE A 8 -8.16 0.55 14.33
CA ILE A 8 -7.70 1.86 13.86
C ILE A 8 -6.44 2.19 14.64
N GLU A 9 -5.36 2.42 13.91
CA GLU A 9 -4.08 2.85 14.45
C GLU A 9 -3.85 4.33 14.12
N ILE A 10 -3.48 5.11 15.13
CA ILE A 10 -3.09 6.51 14.95
C ILE A 10 -1.57 6.56 14.99
N ILE A 11 -0.96 6.82 13.83
CA ILE A 11 0.47 6.62 13.64
C ILE A 11 1.22 7.94 13.47
N GLY A 12 2.50 7.91 13.84
CA GLY A 12 3.41 9.04 13.69
C GLY A 12 3.04 10.26 14.54
N SER A 13 3.79 11.33 14.32
CA SER A 13 3.64 12.62 15.00
C SER A 13 2.53 13.47 14.37
N GLU A 14 2.23 13.26 13.07
CA GLU A 14 1.09 13.90 12.40
C GLU A 14 -0.24 13.22 12.71
N ARG A 15 -0.22 12.15 13.52
CA ARG A 15 -1.40 11.41 14.00
C ARG A 15 -2.29 10.93 12.85
N SER A 16 -1.66 10.38 11.81
CA SER A 16 -2.38 9.89 10.64
C SER A 16 -3.14 8.61 11.00
N PRO A 17 -4.46 8.52 10.74
CA PRO A 17 -5.19 7.29 10.93
C PRO A 17 -4.85 6.27 9.85
N VAL A 18 -4.72 5.01 10.24
CA VAL A 18 -4.64 3.83 9.38
C VAL A 18 -5.67 2.82 9.90
N ALA A 19 -6.60 2.39 9.05
CA ALA A 19 -7.55 1.35 9.45
C ALA A 19 -7.13 -0.01 8.88
N ILE A 20 -7.15 -1.02 9.74
CA ILE A 20 -6.78 -2.40 9.45
C ILE A 20 -8.03 -3.26 9.61
N ILE A 21 -8.36 -4.00 8.56
CA ILE A 21 -9.62 -4.74 8.43
C ILE A 21 -9.28 -6.20 8.18
N ASP A 22 -9.44 -7.04 9.19
CA ASP A 22 -9.30 -8.49 9.07
C ASP A 22 -10.61 -9.12 8.60
N ASN A 23 -10.50 -10.18 7.80
CA ASN A 23 -11.63 -10.84 7.13
C ASN A 23 -12.39 -9.87 6.21
N PHE A 24 -11.63 -9.18 5.35
CA PHE A 24 -12.13 -8.10 4.51
C PHE A 24 -13.19 -8.58 3.50
N SER A 25 -12.84 -9.54 2.63
CA SER A 25 -13.79 -10.15 1.69
C SER A 25 -14.49 -11.36 2.31
N ALA A 26 -15.75 -11.57 1.94
CA ALA A 26 -16.56 -12.72 2.31
C ALA A 26 -16.07 -14.02 1.66
N ASP A 27 -15.44 -13.93 0.47
CA ASP A 27 -14.88 -15.07 -0.25
C ASP A 27 -13.50 -14.74 -0.85
N PRO A 28 -12.46 -14.65 0.00
CA PRO A 28 -11.11 -14.35 -0.47
C PRO A 28 -10.51 -15.46 -1.34
N GLN A 29 -10.99 -16.70 -1.20
CA GLN A 29 -10.51 -17.83 -2.02
C GLN A 29 -10.99 -17.71 -3.46
N ALA A 30 -12.22 -17.27 -3.69
CA ALA A 30 -12.71 -16.96 -5.04
C ALA A 30 -11.91 -15.81 -5.69
N LEU A 31 -11.44 -14.82 -4.92
CA LEU A 31 -10.55 -13.77 -5.42
C LEU A 31 -9.19 -14.33 -5.86
N VAL A 32 -8.59 -15.21 -5.05
CA VAL A 32 -7.33 -15.91 -5.42
C VAL A 32 -7.53 -16.75 -6.69
N ALA A 33 -8.60 -17.55 -6.75
CA ALA A 33 -8.90 -18.39 -7.92
C ALA A 33 -9.10 -17.55 -9.19
N THR A 34 -9.75 -16.38 -9.07
CA THR A 34 -9.89 -15.42 -10.17
C THR A 34 -8.53 -14.88 -10.60
N ALA A 35 -7.65 -14.55 -9.64
CA ALA A 35 -6.32 -14.06 -9.93
C ALA A 35 -5.45 -15.10 -10.65
N VAL A 36 -5.52 -16.38 -10.28
CA VAL A 36 -4.75 -17.45 -10.96
C VAL A 36 -5.04 -17.52 -12.47
N GLY A 37 -6.27 -17.22 -12.89
CA GLY A 37 -6.66 -17.18 -14.31
C GLY A 37 -6.50 -15.82 -14.99
N ALA A 38 -5.98 -14.80 -14.31
CA ALA A 38 -5.90 -13.44 -14.84
C ALA A 38 -4.64 -13.19 -15.70
N ASP A 39 -4.76 -12.30 -16.68
CA ASP A 39 -3.62 -11.88 -17.51
C ASP A 39 -2.80 -10.78 -16.81
N PHE A 40 -1.74 -11.21 -16.13
CA PHE A 40 -0.81 -10.34 -15.42
C PHE A 40 0.21 -9.72 -16.38
N GLN A 41 0.25 -8.39 -16.42
CA GLN A 41 1.18 -7.65 -17.27
C GLN A 41 1.95 -6.60 -16.45
N MET A 42 3.15 -6.24 -16.90
CA MET A 42 3.90 -5.13 -16.31
C MET A 42 3.11 -3.82 -16.52
N ARG A 43 2.65 -3.21 -15.43
CA ARG A 43 1.79 -2.01 -15.45
C ARG A 43 2.21 -1.01 -14.38
N GLY A 44 2.72 0.14 -14.82
CA GLY A 44 3.20 1.22 -13.95
C GLY A 44 4.62 0.98 -13.44
N GLU A 45 5.29 2.06 -13.03
CA GLU A 45 6.73 2.05 -12.70
C GLU A 45 7.01 1.78 -11.21
N PHE A 46 6.01 2.00 -10.34
CA PHE A 46 6.20 2.02 -8.90
C PHE A 46 5.96 0.68 -8.20
N TYR A 47 5.22 -0.26 -8.82
CA TYR A 47 4.95 -1.56 -8.21
C TYR A 47 5.98 -2.60 -8.67
N PRO A 48 6.57 -3.41 -7.77
CA PRO A 48 7.65 -4.36 -8.08
C PRO A 48 7.10 -5.70 -8.62
N GLY A 49 6.37 -5.65 -9.73
CA GLY A 49 5.85 -6.84 -10.42
C GLY A 49 4.61 -6.59 -11.28
N PRO A 50 4.06 -7.64 -11.91
CA PRO A 50 2.96 -7.50 -12.84
C PRO A 50 1.61 -7.31 -12.11
N ARG A 51 0.63 -6.79 -12.86
CA ARG A 51 -0.70 -6.44 -12.37
C ARG A 51 -1.80 -6.83 -13.37
N ALA A 52 -2.99 -7.10 -12.85
CA ALA A 52 -4.19 -7.39 -13.63
C ALA A 52 -5.40 -6.64 -13.05
N PRO A 53 -6.43 -6.30 -13.84
CA PRO A 53 -7.67 -5.74 -13.31
C PRO A 53 -8.34 -6.65 -12.28
N ALA A 54 -8.80 -6.09 -11.16
CA ALA A 54 -9.66 -6.81 -10.23
C ALA A 54 -11.08 -6.99 -10.82
N PRO A 55 -11.84 -8.04 -10.44
CA PRO A 55 -13.17 -8.28 -10.98
C PRO A 55 -14.16 -7.20 -10.49
N ARG A 56 -15.21 -6.92 -11.28
CA ARG A 56 -16.23 -5.92 -10.93
C ARG A 56 -16.90 -6.21 -9.57
N SER A 57 -17.09 -7.48 -9.23
CA SER A 57 -17.65 -7.90 -7.93
C SER A 57 -16.83 -7.39 -6.74
N TYR A 58 -15.51 -7.28 -6.89
CA TYR A 58 -14.63 -6.73 -5.85
C TYR A 58 -14.95 -5.26 -5.56
N PHE A 59 -15.25 -4.45 -6.59
CA PHE A 59 -15.57 -3.04 -6.41
C PHE A 59 -16.85 -2.86 -5.56
N GLU A 60 -17.87 -3.65 -5.86
CA GLU A 60 -19.16 -3.58 -5.15
C GLU A 60 -19.04 -4.04 -3.69
N GLU A 61 -18.28 -5.11 -3.44
CA GLU A 61 -18.04 -5.60 -2.09
C GLU A 61 -17.18 -4.62 -1.28
N ALA A 62 -16.05 -4.18 -1.86
CA ALA A 62 -15.13 -3.27 -1.21
C ALA A 62 -15.83 -1.94 -0.87
N ALA A 63 -16.63 -1.38 -1.77
CA ALA A 63 -17.39 -0.15 -1.49
C ALA A 63 -18.35 -0.32 -0.29
N LYS A 64 -19.05 -1.44 -0.19
CA LYS A 64 -19.96 -1.73 0.94
C LYS A 64 -19.23 -1.78 2.28
N VAL A 65 -18.02 -2.36 2.31
CA VAL A 65 -17.22 -2.48 3.54
C VAL A 65 -16.52 -1.17 3.88
N LEU A 66 -15.92 -0.51 2.89
CA LEU A 66 -15.06 0.65 3.10
C LEU A 66 -15.83 1.93 3.37
N THR A 67 -17.03 2.13 2.81
CA THR A 67 -17.82 3.36 3.00
C THR A 67 -18.06 3.71 4.47
N PRO A 68 -18.60 2.82 5.34
CA PRO A 68 -18.83 3.16 6.74
C PRO A 68 -17.53 3.40 7.52
N ILE A 69 -16.44 2.70 7.16
CA ILE A 69 -15.12 2.88 7.77
C ILE A 69 -14.55 4.24 7.38
N ALA A 70 -14.64 4.59 6.09
CA ALA A 70 -14.20 5.85 5.54
C ALA A 70 -14.86 7.04 6.24
N ILE A 71 -16.18 7.02 6.37
CA ILE A 71 -16.96 8.05 7.08
C ILE A 71 -16.51 8.16 8.54
N ARG A 72 -16.38 7.02 9.24
CA ARG A 72 -16.05 7.00 10.68
C ARG A 72 -14.61 7.44 10.98
N VAL A 73 -13.66 7.06 10.13
CA VAL A 73 -12.22 7.18 10.43
C VAL A 73 -11.59 8.42 9.81
N PHE A 74 -11.91 8.71 8.55
CA PHE A 74 -11.24 9.76 7.79
C PHE A 74 -12.05 11.05 7.65
N GLY A 75 -13.33 11.00 8.05
CA GLY A 75 -14.27 12.06 7.76
C GLY A 75 -14.67 12.07 6.28
N GLY A 76 -15.91 12.47 6.01
CA GLY A 76 -16.53 12.40 4.68
C GLY A 76 -18.04 12.39 4.86
N THR A 77 -18.77 12.94 3.89
CA THR A 77 -20.16 13.34 4.16
C THR A 77 -21.20 12.35 3.64
N THR A 78 -20.93 11.55 2.60
CA THR A 78 -21.98 10.64 2.09
C THR A 78 -21.53 9.44 1.25
N SER A 79 -20.42 9.51 0.49
CA SER A 79 -20.10 8.43 -0.46
C SER A 79 -18.62 8.26 -0.75
N LEU A 80 -18.28 7.01 -1.09
CA LEU A 80 -16.96 6.57 -1.52
C LEU A 80 -17.04 6.13 -2.98
N GLN A 81 -16.08 6.56 -3.78
CA GLN A 81 -15.92 6.10 -5.15
C GLN A 81 -14.62 5.31 -5.27
N LEU A 82 -14.71 4.03 -5.64
CA LEU A 82 -13.54 3.20 -5.93
C LEU A 82 -13.13 3.44 -7.38
N ASP A 83 -12.03 4.17 -7.59
CA ASP A 83 -11.59 4.65 -8.90
C ASP A 83 -10.84 3.56 -9.68
N ARG A 84 -10.08 2.73 -8.97
CA ARG A 84 -9.30 1.64 -9.57
C ARG A 84 -9.04 0.54 -8.54
N ALA A 85 -9.03 -0.72 -8.98
CA ALA A 85 -8.53 -1.85 -8.22
C ALA A 85 -7.76 -2.80 -9.15
N LEU A 86 -6.53 -3.16 -8.75
CA LEU A 86 -5.66 -4.05 -9.52
C LEU A 86 -5.14 -5.16 -8.63
N TYR A 87 -5.31 -6.41 -9.07
CA TYR A 87 -4.45 -7.50 -8.60
C TYR A 87 -3.00 -7.14 -8.89
N SER A 88 -2.13 -7.36 -7.92
CA SER A 88 -0.70 -7.02 -7.99
C SER A 88 0.09 -8.13 -7.31
N ILE A 89 1.03 -8.75 -8.03
CA ILE A 89 1.91 -9.80 -7.49
C ILE A 89 3.33 -9.25 -7.49
N ALA A 90 3.97 -9.21 -6.32
CA ALA A 90 5.37 -8.81 -6.26
C ALA A 90 6.24 -9.96 -6.76
N THR A 91 7.09 -9.70 -7.74
CA THR A 91 7.96 -10.71 -8.38
C THR A 91 9.37 -10.18 -8.68
N THR A 92 9.60 -8.87 -8.58
CA THR A 92 10.90 -8.26 -8.87
C THR A 92 11.91 -8.64 -7.80
N ARG A 93 13.12 -9.05 -8.19
CA ARG A 93 14.19 -9.37 -7.23
C ARG A 93 14.79 -8.09 -6.64
N PRO A 94 15.34 -8.12 -5.41
CA PRO A 94 16.00 -6.96 -4.80
C PRO A 94 16.99 -6.22 -5.72
N ASP A 95 17.84 -6.96 -6.43
CA ASP A 95 18.85 -6.40 -7.34
C ASP A 95 18.26 -5.75 -8.60
N ASP A 96 17.02 -6.08 -8.96
CA ASP A 96 16.32 -5.58 -10.14
C ASP A 96 15.38 -4.40 -9.81
N LEU A 97 15.32 -3.97 -8.55
CA LEU A 97 14.43 -2.89 -8.12
C LEU A 97 14.90 -1.53 -8.64
N SER A 98 13.96 -0.75 -9.17
CA SER A 98 14.21 0.67 -9.45
C SER A 98 14.38 1.47 -8.15
N LEU A 99 15.00 2.65 -8.19
CA LEU A 99 15.08 3.53 -7.01
C LEU A 99 13.71 3.78 -6.37
N ALA A 100 12.67 4.02 -7.18
CA ALA A 100 11.33 4.31 -6.69
C ALA A 100 10.67 3.13 -5.96
N GLN A 101 11.10 1.89 -6.22
CA GLN A 101 10.62 0.69 -5.54
C GLN A 101 11.37 0.39 -4.22
N ARG A 102 12.45 1.12 -3.95
CA ARG A 102 13.34 0.94 -2.78
C ARG A 102 13.11 1.98 -1.70
N ILE A 103 12.22 2.95 -1.92
CA ILE A 103 11.98 4.08 -1.02
C ILE A 103 10.49 4.34 -0.80
N PRO A 104 10.11 4.98 0.31
CA PRO A 104 8.74 5.41 0.53
C PRO A 104 8.24 6.40 -0.52
N HIS A 105 6.98 6.26 -0.89
CA HIS A 105 6.29 7.13 -1.85
C HIS A 105 4.91 7.54 -1.32
N ILE A 106 4.27 8.41 -2.09
CA ILE A 106 2.84 8.74 -1.97
C ILE A 106 2.16 8.36 -3.29
N ASP A 107 0.86 8.08 -3.22
CA ASP A 107 0.07 7.76 -4.41
C ASP A 107 -0.62 9.00 -5.01
N ASP A 108 -0.99 9.95 -4.16
CA ASP A 108 -1.75 11.15 -4.54
C ASP A 108 -1.56 12.26 -3.50
N VAL A 109 -1.65 13.51 -3.95
CA VAL A 109 -1.51 14.71 -3.09
C VAL A 109 -2.86 15.24 -2.57
N ARG A 110 -3.97 14.79 -3.15
CA ARG A 110 -5.34 15.24 -2.81
C ARG A 110 -5.77 14.71 -1.44
N LYS A 111 -6.43 15.56 -0.67
CA LYS A 111 -6.96 15.23 0.67
C LYS A 111 -8.11 14.22 0.68
N SER A 112 -8.74 14.02 -0.48
CA SER A 112 -9.85 13.09 -0.64
C SER A 112 -9.42 11.72 -1.15
N ALA A 113 -8.12 11.53 -1.47
CA ALA A 113 -7.59 10.32 -2.08
C ALA A 113 -7.05 9.35 -1.02
N PHE A 114 -7.43 8.08 -1.14
CA PHE A 114 -7.03 7.01 -0.24
C PHE A 114 -6.62 5.78 -1.02
N ALA A 115 -5.71 5.01 -0.43
CA ALA A 115 -5.24 3.74 -0.94
C ALA A 115 -5.69 2.61 -0.01
N VAL A 116 -5.94 1.45 -0.61
CA VAL A 116 -6.25 0.19 0.08
C VAL A 116 -5.33 -0.89 -0.43
N VAL A 117 -4.66 -1.60 0.46
CA VAL A 117 -3.92 -2.82 0.13
C VAL A 117 -4.64 -4.00 0.79
N HIS A 118 -5.25 -4.85 -0.02
CA HIS A 118 -5.88 -6.10 0.42
C HIS A 118 -4.95 -7.28 0.16
N TYR A 119 -4.46 -7.92 1.22
CA TYR A 119 -3.53 -9.05 1.13
C TYR A 119 -4.28 -10.36 0.90
N LEU A 120 -3.90 -11.08 -0.15
CA LEU A 120 -4.41 -12.40 -0.53
C LEU A 120 -3.30 -13.46 -0.57
N GLY A 121 -2.04 -13.08 -0.34
CA GLY A 121 -0.92 -13.99 -0.17
C GLY A 121 -0.66 -14.38 1.29
N LYS A 122 0.41 -15.17 1.49
CA LYS A 122 0.90 -15.59 2.82
C LYS A 122 1.47 -14.41 3.62
N ALA A 123 1.39 -14.50 4.94
CA ALA A 123 1.85 -13.45 5.86
C ALA A 123 3.38 -13.24 5.86
N GLU A 124 4.14 -14.26 5.45
CA GLU A 124 5.60 -14.21 5.36
C GLU A 124 6.12 -13.18 4.35
N PHE A 125 5.30 -12.74 3.40
CA PHE A 125 5.66 -11.73 2.40
C PHE A 125 5.59 -10.27 2.90
N GLY A 126 5.76 -10.07 4.21
CA GLY A 126 5.91 -8.75 4.83
C GLY A 126 4.59 -8.00 5.02
N GLY A 127 4.47 -6.78 4.48
CA GLY A 127 3.32 -5.90 4.73
C GLY A 127 3.43 -4.54 4.05
N THR A 128 2.83 -3.52 4.65
CA THR A 128 3.01 -2.12 4.25
C THR A 128 3.54 -1.34 5.44
N ALA A 129 4.68 -0.67 5.23
CA ALA A 129 5.30 0.18 6.22
C ALA A 129 5.07 1.65 5.87
N PHE A 130 4.99 2.48 6.91
CA PHE A 130 4.76 3.92 6.84
C PHE A 130 5.94 4.65 7.44
N TYR A 131 6.25 5.82 6.87
CA TYR A 131 7.53 6.47 7.10
C TYR A 131 7.39 7.96 7.36
N ARG A 132 8.38 8.50 8.07
CA ARG A 132 8.68 9.92 8.16
C ARG A 132 9.95 10.21 7.39
N HIS A 133 9.91 11.22 6.51
CA HIS A 133 11.10 11.74 5.88
C HIS A 133 11.88 12.60 6.88
N ARG A 134 13.14 12.21 7.18
CA ARG A 134 13.90 12.81 8.29
C ARG A 134 14.21 14.28 8.08
N SER A 135 14.64 14.67 6.89
CA SER A 135 15.08 16.05 6.62
C SER A 135 13.94 17.07 6.61
N THR A 136 12.71 16.66 6.28
CA THR A 136 11.53 17.55 6.31
C THR A 136 10.65 17.35 7.54
N GLY A 137 10.78 16.22 8.24
CA GLY A 137 9.85 15.79 9.28
C GLY A 137 8.47 15.38 8.75
N TYR A 138 8.29 15.27 7.43
CA TYR A 138 6.98 14.98 6.83
C TYR A 138 6.65 13.50 6.91
N GLU A 139 5.43 13.20 7.32
CA GLU A 139 4.82 11.87 7.21
C GLU A 139 3.80 11.88 6.07
N THR A 140 3.08 12.98 5.91
CA THR A 140 2.19 13.25 4.78
C THR A 140 2.74 14.33 3.84
N VAL A 141 2.63 14.08 2.54
CA VAL A 141 3.09 14.98 1.48
C VAL A 141 1.92 15.35 0.57
N GLY A 142 1.14 16.35 1.00
CA GLY A 142 0.07 16.94 0.18
C GLY A 142 0.60 17.98 -0.82
N GLU A 143 -0.32 18.60 -1.57
CA GLU A 143 -0.02 19.51 -2.68
C GLU A 143 0.96 20.65 -2.29
N ALA A 144 0.70 21.33 -1.17
CA ALA A 144 1.54 22.43 -0.69
C ALA A 144 2.95 21.99 -0.21
N ARG A 145 3.15 20.70 0.06
CA ARG A 145 4.40 20.14 0.58
C ARG A 145 5.24 19.45 -0.51
N HIS A 146 4.61 19.03 -1.61
CA HIS A 146 5.18 18.12 -2.59
C HIS A 146 6.49 18.64 -3.21
N ALA A 147 6.52 19.87 -3.70
CA ALA A 147 7.73 20.45 -4.29
C ALA A 147 8.91 20.51 -3.31
N ARG A 148 8.65 20.91 -2.05
CA ARG A 148 9.66 20.97 -0.99
C ARG A 148 10.16 19.58 -0.60
N TYR A 149 9.27 18.59 -0.56
CA TYR A 149 9.63 17.19 -0.30
C TYR A 149 10.59 16.66 -1.36
N LEU A 150 10.26 16.79 -2.64
CA LEU A 150 11.11 16.31 -3.74
C LEU A 150 12.49 16.99 -3.75
N ALA A 151 12.54 18.30 -3.51
CA ALA A 151 13.81 19.03 -3.44
C ALA A 151 14.70 18.53 -2.28
N ALA A 152 14.10 18.29 -1.10
CA ALA A 152 14.81 17.77 0.06
C ALA A 152 15.28 16.32 -0.17
N LEU A 153 14.42 15.45 -0.70
CA LEU A 153 14.76 14.06 -1.02
C LEU A 153 15.94 13.98 -2.01
N LYS A 154 15.93 14.83 -3.04
CA LYS A 154 17.06 14.95 -3.98
C LYS A 154 18.34 15.39 -3.26
N ALA A 155 18.26 16.39 -2.38
CA ALA A 155 19.41 16.84 -1.60
C ALA A 155 19.97 15.74 -0.68
N ASP A 156 19.10 14.93 -0.10
CA ASP A 156 19.52 13.79 0.72
C ASP A 156 20.25 12.73 -0.10
N PHE A 157 19.76 12.34 -1.28
CA PHE A 157 20.47 11.39 -2.13
C PHE A 157 21.78 11.94 -2.70
N MET A 158 21.87 13.24 -2.98
CA MET A 158 23.16 13.86 -3.35
C MET A 158 24.19 13.79 -2.21
N ARG A 159 23.74 13.85 -0.96
CA ARG A 159 24.61 13.88 0.23
C ARG A 159 24.96 12.49 0.76
N LEU A 160 23.98 11.58 0.76
CA LEU A 160 24.06 10.26 1.40
C LEU A 160 24.24 9.12 0.40
N GLY A 161 24.02 9.39 -0.90
CA GLY A 161 23.86 8.36 -1.91
C GLY A 161 22.45 7.78 -1.96
N GLU A 162 22.19 6.99 -2.99
CA GLU A 162 20.97 6.18 -3.07
C GLU A 162 21.01 5.01 -2.06
N PRO A 163 19.85 4.49 -1.62
CA PRO A 163 19.80 3.26 -0.82
C PRO A 163 20.42 2.06 -1.57
N PRO A 164 20.73 0.95 -0.88
CA PRO A 164 21.13 -0.30 -1.53
C PRO A 164 20.01 -0.88 -2.40
N ALA A 165 20.34 -1.82 -3.29
CA ALA A 165 19.38 -2.55 -4.13
C ALA A 165 18.61 -3.59 -3.30
N ALA A 166 17.64 -3.12 -2.51
CA ALA A 166 16.86 -3.93 -1.58
C ALA A 166 15.48 -3.32 -1.37
N TYR A 167 14.50 -4.17 -1.04
CA TYR A 167 13.29 -3.70 -0.41
C TYR A 167 13.63 -3.01 0.90
N ILE A 168 13.03 -1.84 1.14
CA ILE A 168 13.24 -1.09 2.37
C ILE A 168 12.80 -1.93 3.58
N ALA A 169 13.65 -1.97 4.60
CA ALA A 169 13.42 -2.71 5.83
C ALA A 169 13.77 -1.82 7.03
N GLY A 170 12.77 -1.44 7.82
CA GLY A 170 12.97 -0.58 8.98
C GLY A 170 13.45 0.82 8.63
N ASP A 171 14.28 1.39 9.50
CA ASP A 171 14.81 2.74 9.36
C ASP A 171 15.94 2.81 8.31
N THR A 172 16.04 3.95 7.63
CA THR A 172 17.17 4.32 6.77
C THR A 172 17.74 5.67 7.19
N PRO A 173 18.90 6.08 6.66
CA PRO A 173 19.42 7.43 6.87
C PRO A 173 18.49 8.57 6.39
N VAL A 174 17.57 8.28 5.47
CA VAL A 174 16.64 9.28 4.88
C VAL A 174 15.24 9.18 5.46
N PHE A 175 14.83 7.98 5.88
CA PHE A 175 13.47 7.69 6.37
C PHE A 175 13.49 6.98 7.73
N GLU A 176 12.56 7.35 8.58
CA GLU A 176 12.26 6.66 9.83
C GLU A 176 10.95 5.89 9.66
N ARG A 177 10.92 4.61 10.02
CA ARG A 177 9.69 3.81 9.99
C ARG A 177 8.84 4.16 11.22
N ILE A 178 7.66 4.70 10.99
CA ILE A 178 6.75 5.13 12.07
C ILE A 178 5.69 4.08 12.40
N PHE A 179 5.38 3.18 11.47
CA PHE A 179 4.42 2.09 11.66
C PHE A 179 4.61 1.02 10.58
N ALA A 180 4.19 -0.21 10.87
CA ALA A 180 4.10 -1.29 9.90
C ALA A 180 2.82 -2.09 10.12
N ALA A 181 2.03 -2.25 9.05
CA ALA A 181 0.90 -3.16 9.03
C ALA A 181 1.34 -4.47 8.38
N SER A 182 1.53 -5.51 9.19
CA SER A 182 1.89 -6.84 8.71
C SER A 182 0.78 -7.42 7.83
N ALA A 183 1.18 -8.08 6.74
CA ALA A 183 0.28 -8.83 5.89
C ALA A 183 -0.35 -9.98 6.67
N ARG A 184 -1.62 -10.22 6.36
CA ARG A 184 -2.38 -11.36 6.82
C ARG A 184 -3.35 -11.72 5.71
N PHE A 185 -3.54 -13.01 5.44
CA PHE A 185 -4.50 -13.42 4.44
C PHE A 185 -5.88 -12.82 4.73
N ASN A 186 -6.49 -12.21 3.71
CA ASN A 186 -7.76 -11.49 3.77
C ASN A 186 -7.78 -10.26 4.70
N ARG A 187 -6.62 -9.62 4.93
CA ARG A 187 -6.53 -8.30 5.58
C ARG A 187 -6.51 -7.20 4.56
N ALA A 188 -7.29 -6.14 4.78
CA ALA A 188 -7.15 -4.88 4.07
C ALA A 188 -6.59 -3.79 4.99
N VAL A 189 -5.73 -2.93 4.44
CA VAL A 189 -5.19 -1.75 5.12
C VAL A 189 -5.56 -0.53 4.30
N ILE A 190 -6.27 0.41 4.89
CA ILE A 190 -6.69 1.67 4.26
C ILE A 190 -5.99 2.86 4.94
N TYR A 191 -5.49 3.77 4.12
CA TYR A 191 -4.76 4.96 4.56
C TYR A 191 -4.87 6.07 3.51
N HIS A 192 -4.56 7.30 3.94
CA HIS A 192 -4.57 8.47 3.07
C HIS A 192 -3.46 8.36 2.01
N SER A 193 -3.75 8.62 0.73
CA SER A 193 -2.80 8.42 -0.38
C SER A 193 -1.56 9.33 -0.31
N SER A 194 -1.64 10.44 0.43
CA SER A 194 -0.49 11.34 0.65
C SER A 194 0.43 10.90 1.79
N LEU A 195 0.14 9.80 2.49
CA LEU A 195 0.96 9.29 3.57
C LEU A 195 2.15 8.52 2.99
N LEU A 196 3.37 8.83 3.44
CA LEU A 196 4.58 8.16 2.99
C LEU A 196 4.57 6.70 3.40
N HIS A 197 4.62 5.81 2.41
CA HIS A 197 4.54 4.38 2.63
C HIS A 197 5.37 3.62 1.60
N CYS A 198 5.68 2.36 1.92
CA CYS A 198 6.32 1.44 0.99
C CYS A 198 5.83 0.03 1.27
N ALA A 199 5.86 -0.80 0.24
CA ALA A 199 5.76 -2.24 0.44
C ALA A 199 7.00 -2.69 1.24
N GLU A 200 6.76 -3.33 2.39
CA GLU A 200 7.80 -3.97 3.19
C GLU A 200 7.80 -5.45 2.80
N LEU A 201 8.86 -5.89 2.13
CA LEU A 201 9.04 -7.28 1.71
C LEU A 201 10.36 -7.83 2.28
N PRO A 202 10.39 -9.11 2.64
CA PRO A 202 11.64 -9.81 2.92
C PRO A 202 12.57 -9.78 1.70
N ASN A 203 13.86 -9.59 1.94
CA ASN A 203 14.89 -9.56 0.90
C ASN A 203 15.51 -10.95 0.65
N ASP A 204 15.26 -11.91 1.53
CA ASP A 204 15.93 -13.20 1.63
C ASP A 204 15.06 -14.39 1.23
N ILE A 205 13.79 -14.17 0.91
CA ILE A 205 12.89 -15.23 0.42
C ILE A 205 12.55 -15.01 -1.06
N PRO A 206 12.42 -16.10 -1.85
CA PRO A 206 11.91 -16.01 -3.21
C PRO A 206 10.52 -15.39 -3.27
N LEU A 207 10.23 -14.68 -4.35
CA LEU A 207 8.90 -14.15 -4.66
C LEU A 207 8.28 -14.97 -5.82
N PRO A 208 7.41 -15.94 -5.53
CA PRO A 208 6.75 -16.73 -6.56
C PRO A 208 5.92 -15.86 -7.50
N THR A 209 5.93 -16.23 -8.78
CA THR A 209 5.12 -15.58 -9.82
C THR A 209 3.67 -16.06 -9.84
N ASP A 210 3.40 -17.22 -9.24
CA ASP A 210 2.05 -17.80 -9.12
C ASP A 210 1.21 -16.97 -8.13
N ALA A 211 0.00 -16.56 -8.55
CA ALA A 211 -0.94 -15.79 -7.74
C ALA A 211 -1.40 -16.55 -6.49
N ALA A 212 -1.44 -17.89 -6.52
CA ALA A 212 -1.87 -18.70 -5.38
C ALA A 212 -0.81 -18.77 -4.27
N GLU A 213 0.48 -18.69 -4.65
CA GLU A 213 1.61 -18.91 -3.74
C GLU A 213 2.40 -17.64 -3.43
N GLY A 214 2.33 -16.63 -4.30
CA GLY A 214 3.12 -15.42 -4.21
C GLY A 214 2.53 -14.34 -3.30
N ARG A 215 3.20 -13.17 -3.29
CA ARG A 215 2.72 -11.96 -2.61
C ARG A 215 1.60 -11.30 -3.42
N LEU A 216 0.45 -11.95 -3.46
CA LEU A 216 -0.76 -11.44 -4.12
C LEU A 216 -1.45 -10.39 -3.24
N THR A 217 -1.73 -9.25 -3.84
CA THR A 217 -2.54 -8.19 -3.23
C THR A 217 -3.55 -7.65 -4.24
N ILE A 218 -4.62 -7.01 -3.76
CA ILE A 218 -5.39 -6.05 -4.55
C ILE A 218 -5.08 -4.65 -4.02
N ALA A 219 -4.43 -3.84 -4.84
CA ALA A 219 -4.22 -2.43 -4.56
C ALA A 219 -5.36 -1.63 -5.16
N SER A 220 -6.09 -0.89 -4.33
CA SER A 220 -7.25 -0.11 -4.72
C SER A 220 -7.08 1.35 -4.37
N PHE A 221 -7.63 2.22 -5.19
CA PHE A 221 -7.59 3.66 -5.03
C PHE A 221 -9.01 4.18 -5.02
N LEU A 222 -9.31 5.05 -4.07
CA LEU A 222 -10.63 5.60 -3.87
C LEU A 222 -10.59 7.07 -3.51
N THR A 223 -11.69 7.73 -3.84
CA THR A 223 -11.96 9.10 -3.46
C THR A 223 -13.14 9.13 -2.49
N ILE A 224 -12.96 9.77 -1.33
CA ILE A 224 -14.05 10.08 -0.39
C ILE A 224 -14.63 11.46 -0.72
N LYS A 225 -15.96 11.56 -0.79
CA LYS A 225 -16.69 12.81 -1.06
C LYS A 225 -17.33 13.39 0.21
#